data_AF-A8UM75-F1
#
_entry.id   AF-A8UM75-F1
#
_cell.length_a   1.000
_cell.length_b   1.000
_cell.length_c   1.000
_cell.angle_alpha   90.00
_cell.angle_beta   90.00
_cell.angle_gamma   90.00
#
_symmetry.space_group_name_H-M   'P 1'
#
loop_
_entity.id
_entity.type
_entity.pdbx_description
1 polymer ?
#
loop_
_entity_poly.entity_id
_entity_poly.type
_entity_poly.pdbx_seq_one_letter_code
_entity_poly.pdbx_strand_id
1 'polypeptide(L)'
;MKYPKSILLTLIFYVSLGVLSCWILLIPYDDEYSGLLKISRLIDSTIALSLLIFIFKKINRSDLLKLYQTDNKYYFISIILGIGFVFFQSFLNIIYYQEISDDIFKIDFRLQQLTHVNILSSIIIIPIIEELFFRNYLQNELVKFYKPFNSILLSSILFASIHINIVSIFFESMDFSLHHAYIALFGGFISGVLLYKSKSIGPSIIFHVFWNLTSYVT
;
A
#
# COMPACT_ATOMS: atom_id res chain seq x y z
N MET A 1 14.71 20.29 -16.85
CA MET A 1 14.91 19.14 -15.93
C MET A 1 14.22 17.92 -16.56
N LYS A 2 14.94 16.81 -16.77
CA LYS A 2 14.30 15.57 -17.26
C LYS A 2 13.64 14.87 -16.07
N TYR A 3 12.33 14.86 -16.02
CA TYR A 3 11.60 14.04 -15.03
C TYR A 3 11.89 12.56 -15.33
N PRO A 4 12.23 11.74 -14.32
CA PRO A 4 12.42 10.32 -14.54
C PRO A 4 11.09 9.70 -15.00
N LYS A 5 11.15 8.87 -16.05
CA LYS A 5 9.98 8.18 -16.64
C LYS A 5 9.15 7.41 -15.60
N SER A 6 9.77 7.01 -14.49
CA SER A 6 9.12 6.34 -13.36
C SER A 6 8.04 7.17 -12.68
N ILE A 7 8.17 8.50 -12.63
CA ILE A 7 7.14 9.39 -12.06
C ILE A 7 5.89 9.39 -12.95
N LEU A 8 6.07 9.50 -14.27
CA LEU A 8 4.95 9.42 -15.22
C LEU A 8 4.24 8.06 -15.13
N LEU A 9 5.02 6.97 -15.03
CA LEU A 9 4.45 5.63 -14.86
C LEU A 9 3.72 5.47 -13.52
N THR A 10 4.10 6.20 -12.48
CA THR A 10 3.38 6.22 -11.19
C THR A 10 2.01 6.87 -11.34
N LEU A 11 1.92 7.98 -12.08
CA LEU A 11 0.62 8.62 -12.39
C LEU A 11 -0.28 7.68 -13.21
N ILE A 12 0.29 7.02 -14.23
CA ILE A 12 -0.45 6.04 -15.05
C ILE A 12 -0.92 4.87 -14.18
N PHE A 13 -0.06 4.34 -13.31
CA PHE A 13 -0.42 3.26 -12.39
C PHE A 13 -1.59 3.68 -11.50
N TYR A 14 -1.54 4.88 -10.92
CA TYR A 14 -2.61 5.41 -10.09
C TYR A 14 -3.95 5.54 -10.83
N VAL A 15 -3.94 6.15 -12.02
CA VAL A 15 -5.14 6.26 -12.87
C VAL A 15 -5.68 4.88 -13.25
N SER A 16 -4.78 3.93 -13.54
CA SER A 16 -5.17 2.56 -13.92
C SER A 16 -5.88 1.83 -12.78
N LEU A 17 -5.43 2.00 -11.52
CA LEU A 17 -6.10 1.45 -10.35
C LEU A 17 -7.50 2.05 -10.17
N GLY A 18 -7.63 3.37 -10.31
CA GLY A 18 -8.93 4.04 -10.23
C GLY A 18 -9.93 3.55 -11.28
N VAL A 19 -9.49 3.49 -12.55
CA VAL A 19 -10.33 2.95 -13.65
C VAL A 19 -10.68 1.49 -13.42
N LEU A 20 -9.74 0.69 -12.91
CA LEU A 20 -9.96 -0.71 -12.61
C LEU A 20 -11.03 -0.93 -11.55
N SER A 21 -11.25 -0.01 -10.61
CA SER A 21 -12.31 -0.17 -9.59
C SER A 21 -13.67 0.38 -10.03
N CYS A 22 -13.76 1.11 -11.15
CA CYS A 22 -15.02 1.72 -11.60
C CYS A 22 -16.07 0.72 -12.11
N TRP A 23 -15.72 -0.53 -12.47
CA TRP A 23 -16.73 -1.51 -12.90
C TRP A 23 -17.72 -1.88 -11.79
N ILE A 24 -17.36 -1.68 -10.52
CA ILE A 24 -18.26 -1.88 -9.38
C ILE A 24 -19.48 -0.95 -9.49
N LEU A 25 -19.33 0.24 -10.11
CA LEU A 25 -20.44 1.18 -10.34
C LEU A 25 -21.47 0.67 -11.34
N LEU A 26 -21.13 -0.37 -12.12
CA LEU A 26 -22.04 -1.01 -13.08
C LEU A 26 -22.89 -2.10 -12.43
N ILE A 27 -22.61 -2.47 -11.18
CA ILE A 27 -23.34 -3.52 -10.46
C ILE A 27 -24.58 -2.90 -9.80
N PRO A 28 -25.80 -3.36 -10.14
CA PRO A 28 -27.01 -2.93 -9.44
C PRO A 28 -26.92 -3.23 -7.95
N TYR A 29 -27.42 -2.32 -7.11
CA TYR A 29 -27.50 -2.52 -5.67
C TYR A 29 -28.72 -3.39 -5.32
N ASP A 30 -28.68 -4.64 -5.76
CA ASP A 30 -29.68 -5.66 -5.48
C ASP A 30 -29.04 -6.86 -4.78
N ASP A 31 -29.80 -7.55 -3.92
CA ASP A 31 -29.31 -8.67 -3.10
C ASP A 31 -28.69 -9.81 -3.93
N GLU A 32 -29.15 -9.97 -5.17
CA GLU A 32 -28.65 -10.95 -6.14
C GLU A 32 -27.14 -10.77 -6.43
N TYR A 33 -26.64 -9.54 -6.42
CA TYR A 33 -25.23 -9.22 -6.74
C TYR A 33 -24.34 -9.03 -5.50
N SER A 34 -24.90 -9.23 -4.29
CA SER A 34 -24.17 -9.09 -3.03
C SER A 34 -22.93 -9.99 -2.94
N GLY A 35 -22.95 -11.16 -3.60
CA GLY A 35 -21.80 -12.06 -3.70
C GLY A 35 -20.64 -11.47 -4.50
N LEU A 36 -20.93 -10.84 -5.65
CA LEU A 36 -19.92 -10.20 -6.51
C LEU A 36 -19.27 -9.00 -5.81
N LEU A 37 -20.06 -8.19 -5.11
CA LEU A 37 -19.55 -7.09 -4.29
C LEU A 37 -18.60 -7.59 -3.19
N LYS A 38 -18.92 -8.73 -2.56
CA LYS A 38 -18.07 -9.36 -1.52
C LYS A 38 -16.72 -9.88 -2.02
N ILE A 39 -16.56 -10.15 -3.32
CA ILE A 39 -15.28 -10.61 -3.93
C ILE A 39 -14.61 -9.56 -4.82
N SER A 40 -15.24 -8.40 -5.03
CA SER A 40 -14.80 -7.35 -5.95
C SER A 40 -13.35 -6.93 -5.75
N ARG A 41 -12.93 -6.70 -4.49
CA ARG A 41 -11.55 -6.32 -4.17
C ARG A 41 -10.53 -7.40 -4.52
N LEU A 42 -10.89 -8.68 -4.33
CA LEU A 42 -10.05 -9.79 -4.75
C LEU A 42 -9.90 -9.82 -6.28
N ILE A 43 -10.99 -9.60 -7.03
CA ILE A 43 -10.96 -9.49 -8.49
C ILE A 43 -10.03 -8.35 -8.92
N ASP A 44 -10.25 -7.13 -8.39
CA ASP A 44 -9.46 -5.93 -8.70
C ASP A 44 -7.97 -6.17 -8.46
N SER A 45 -7.61 -6.64 -7.26
CA SER A 45 -6.21 -6.88 -6.92
C SER A 45 -5.56 -7.98 -7.80
N THR A 46 -6.31 -9.01 -8.19
CA THR A 46 -5.79 -10.08 -9.06
C THR A 46 -5.53 -9.55 -10.48
N ILE A 47 -6.47 -8.75 -11.01
CA ILE A 47 -6.30 -8.10 -12.31
C ILE A 47 -5.13 -7.10 -12.24
N ALA A 48 -5.05 -6.28 -11.19
CA ALA A 48 -3.98 -5.31 -11.00
C ALA A 48 -2.60 -5.98 -10.93
N LEU A 49 -2.45 -7.09 -10.19
CA LEU A 49 -1.20 -7.85 -10.14
C LEU A 49 -0.83 -8.42 -11.50
N SER A 50 -1.82 -8.97 -12.22
CA SER A 50 -1.61 -9.53 -13.57
C SER A 50 -1.17 -8.46 -14.56
N LEU A 51 -1.81 -7.29 -14.53
CA LEU A 51 -1.44 -6.12 -15.34
C LEU A 51 -0.04 -5.62 -14.98
N LEU A 52 0.30 -5.54 -13.70
CA LEU A 52 1.63 -5.14 -13.25
C LEU A 52 2.72 -6.07 -13.79
N ILE A 53 2.51 -7.39 -13.66
CA ILE A 53 3.42 -8.41 -14.20
C ILE A 53 3.55 -8.27 -15.72
N PHE A 54 2.43 -8.09 -16.43
CA PHE A 54 2.43 -7.88 -17.87
C PHE A 54 3.21 -6.63 -18.27
N ILE A 55 2.98 -5.50 -17.58
CA ILE A 55 3.70 -4.24 -17.83
C ILE A 55 5.19 -4.43 -17.60
N PHE A 56 5.61 -5.05 -16.50
CA PHE A 56 7.02 -5.32 -16.20
C PHE A 56 7.68 -6.19 -17.27
N LYS A 57 6.99 -7.21 -17.77
CA LYS A 57 7.46 -8.01 -18.91
C LYS A 57 7.57 -7.16 -20.19
N LYS A 58 6.57 -6.34 -20.49
CA LYS A 58 6.52 -5.49 -21.69
C LYS A 58 7.61 -4.42 -21.71
N ILE A 59 8.00 -3.88 -20.56
CA ILE A 59 9.13 -2.93 -20.46
C ILE A 59 10.48 -3.62 -20.29
N ASN A 60 10.56 -4.95 -20.49
CA ASN A 60 11.75 -5.78 -20.32
C ASN A 60 12.40 -5.67 -18.92
N ARG A 61 11.57 -5.51 -17.88
CA ARG A 61 11.99 -5.42 -16.48
C ARG A 61 11.47 -6.57 -15.63
N SER A 62 11.58 -7.80 -16.15
CA SER A 62 11.25 -9.01 -15.39
C SER A 62 12.17 -9.24 -14.18
N ASP A 63 13.32 -8.55 -14.11
CA ASP A 63 14.17 -8.46 -12.92
C ASP A 63 13.40 -7.98 -11.68
N LEU A 64 12.41 -7.10 -11.87
CA LEU A 64 11.58 -6.55 -10.79
C LEU A 64 10.64 -7.56 -10.15
N LEU A 65 10.43 -8.73 -10.77
CA LEU A 65 9.62 -9.81 -10.20
C LEU A 65 10.45 -10.79 -9.37
N LYS A 66 11.78 -10.66 -9.38
CA LYS A 66 12.67 -11.54 -8.63
C LYS A 66 12.73 -11.09 -7.17
N LEU A 67 12.48 -12.05 -6.26
CA LEU A 67 12.68 -11.87 -4.83
C LEU A 67 14.10 -12.27 -4.47
N TYR A 68 14.96 -11.28 -4.26
CA TYR A 68 16.31 -11.52 -3.75
C TYR A 68 16.25 -11.91 -2.28
N GLN A 69 17.06 -12.89 -1.87
CA GLN A 69 17.18 -13.25 -0.45
C GLN A 69 18.03 -12.22 0.28
N THR A 70 17.80 -12.10 1.58
CA THR A 70 18.58 -11.26 2.50
C THR A 70 18.68 -11.96 3.85
N ASP A 71 19.45 -11.38 4.76
CA ASP A 71 19.62 -11.91 6.11
C ASP A 71 18.27 -11.98 6.86
N ASN A 72 18.01 -13.14 7.49
CA ASN A 72 16.79 -13.44 8.25
C ASN A 72 16.46 -12.37 9.29
N LYS A 73 17.47 -11.67 9.83
CA LYS A 73 17.23 -10.57 10.77
C LYS A 73 16.33 -9.48 10.21
N TYR A 74 16.40 -9.19 8.90
CA TYR A 74 15.58 -8.15 8.28
C TYR A 74 14.11 -8.56 8.20
N TYR A 75 13.82 -9.84 7.98
CA TYR A 75 12.46 -10.35 8.04
C TYR A 75 11.89 -10.29 9.45
N PHE A 76 12.69 -10.67 10.47
CA PHE A 76 12.28 -10.53 11.87
C PHE A 76 12.02 -9.07 12.27
N ILE A 77 12.92 -8.16 11.91
CA ILE A 77 12.73 -6.72 12.10
C ILE A 77 11.46 -6.24 11.39
N SER A 78 11.18 -6.73 10.18
CA SER A 78 9.99 -6.33 9.41
C SER A 78 8.69 -6.73 10.09
N ILE A 79 8.63 -7.94 10.67
CA ILE A 79 7.47 -8.40 11.44
C ILE A 79 7.25 -7.49 12.66
N ILE A 80 8.30 -7.23 13.44
CA ILE A 80 8.22 -6.36 14.63
C ILE A 80 7.77 -4.96 14.23
N LEU A 81 8.35 -4.39 13.17
CA LEU A 81 7.98 -3.07 12.68
C LEU A 81 6.55 -3.04 12.15
N GLY A 82 6.07 -4.08 11.46
CA GLY A 82 4.72 -4.12 10.91
C GLY A 82 3.66 -4.10 12.01
N ILE A 83 3.84 -4.96 13.01
CA ILE A 83 2.97 -5.01 14.19
C ILE A 83 3.09 -3.71 15.01
N GLY A 84 4.33 -3.31 15.33
CA GLY A 84 4.61 -2.13 16.13
C GLY A 84 4.13 -0.83 15.48
N PHE A 85 4.14 -0.75 14.14
CA PHE A 85 3.67 0.43 13.43
C PHE A 85 2.19 0.68 13.64
N VAL A 86 1.34 -0.36 13.70
CA VAL A 86 -0.09 -0.20 13.99
C VAL A 86 -0.32 0.45 15.35
N PHE A 87 0.37 -0.02 16.39
CA PHE A 87 0.28 0.60 17.71
C PHE A 87 0.89 2.01 17.76
N PHE A 88 1.91 2.26 16.92
CA PHE A 88 2.49 3.60 16.77
C PHE A 88 1.52 4.59 16.09
N GLN A 89 0.54 4.11 15.32
CA GLN A 89 -0.45 4.99 14.68
C GLN A 89 -1.29 5.78 15.69
N SER A 90 -1.53 5.27 16.90
CA SER A 90 -2.20 6.05 17.95
C SER A 90 -1.45 7.35 18.25
N PHE A 91 -0.12 7.35 18.26
CA PHE A 91 0.68 8.56 18.42
C PHE A 91 0.60 9.48 17.20
N LEU A 92 0.63 8.90 15.99
CA LEU A 92 0.45 9.66 14.75
C LEU A 92 -0.95 10.31 14.68
N ASN A 93 -1.98 9.65 15.20
CA ASN A 93 -3.34 10.17 15.26
C ASN A 93 -3.44 11.38 16.18
N ILE A 94 -2.78 11.35 17.34
CA ILE A 94 -2.70 12.53 18.23
C ILE A 94 -2.10 13.72 17.49
N ILE A 95 -1.03 13.49 16.72
CA ILE A 95 -0.38 14.55 15.95
C ILE A 95 -1.31 15.07 14.83
N TYR A 96 -2.00 14.17 14.14
CA TYR A 96 -2.88 14.53 13.02
C TYR A 96 -4.12 15.31 13.47
N TYR A 97 -4.84 14.79 14.47
CA TYR A 97 -6.08 15.39 14.97
C TYR A 97 -5.84 16.49 16.01
N GLN A 98 -4.63 16.60 16.54
CA GLN A 98 -4.26 17.53 17.63
C GLN A 98 -5.07 17.30 18.91
N GLU A 99 -5.62 16.10 19.08
CA GLU A 99 -6.50 15.72 20.17
C GLU A 99 -6.12 14.34 20.71
N ILE A 100 -6.34 14.15 22.01
CA ILE A 100 -6.19 12.86 22.68
C ILE A 100 -7.58 12.25 22.79
N SER A 101 -7.90 11.26 21.97
CA SER A 101 -9.12 10.46 22.11
C SER A 101 -9.07 9.61 23.39
N ASP A 102 -10.21 9.51 24.06
CA ASP A 102 -10.41 8.68 25.25
C ASP A 102 -10.15 7.19 24.99
N ASP A 103 -10.14 6.78 23.73
CA ASP A 103 -9.98 5.39 23.28
C ASP A 103 -8.58 5.10 22.70
N ILE A 104 -7.61 6.03 22.80
CA ILE A 104 -6.28 5.94 22.15
C ILE A 104 -5.52 4.62 22.41
N PHE A 105 -5.74 4.00 23.57
CA PHE A 105 -5.10 2.74 23.97
C PHE A 105 -6.08 1.57 24.11
N LYS A 106 -7.35 1.74 23.71
CA LYS A 106 -8.29 0.62 23.66
C LYS A 106 -8.00 -0.19 22.40
N ILE A 107 -7.53 -1.42 22.60
CA ILE A 107 -7.22 -2.37 21.54
C ILE A 107 -8.29 -3.46 21.60
N ASP A 108 -9.15 -3.52 20.58
CA ASP A 108 -10.19 -4.53 20.48
C ASP A 108 -9.80 -5.56 19.41
N PHE A 109 -9.58 -6.81 19.82
CA PHE A 109 -9.24 -7.85 18.85
C PHE A 109 -10.47 -8.34 18.08
N ARG A 110 -10.48 -8.17 16.76
CA ARG A 110 -11.61 -8.48 15.88
C ARG A 110 -11.28 -9.57 14.86
N LEU A 111 -10.97 -10.78 15.35
CA LEU A 111 -10.63 -11.93 14.50
C LEU A 111 -11.74 -12.33 13.53
N GLN A 112 -13.01 -12.00 13.81
CA GLN A 112 -14.12 -12.26 12.89
C GLN A 112 -13.89 -11.59 11.53
N GLN A 113 -13.18 -10.46 11.48
CA GLN A 113 -12.85 -9.81 10.24
C GLN A 113 -12.15 -10.78 9.29
N LEU A 114 -11.26 -11.68 9.79
CA LEU A 114 -10.48 -12.68 9.03
C LEU A 114 -11.30 -13.67 8.19
N THR A 115 -12.61 -13.71 8.35
CA THR A 115 -13.51 -14.62 7.62
C THR A 115 -13.86 -14.12 6.21
N HIS A 116 -13.66 -12.83 5.91
CA HIS A 116 -13.96 -12.26 4.60
C HIS A 116 -12.90 -12.60 3.54
N VAL A 117 -13.33 -13.05 2.36
CA VAL A 117 -12.45 -13.43 1.24
C VAL A 117 -11.54 -12.29 0.73
N ASN A 118 -12.01 -11.04 0.82
CA ASN A 118 -11.24 -9.84 0.44
C ASN A 118 -10.02 -9.57 1.31
N ILE A 119 -9.80 -10.35 2.36
CA ILE A 119 -8.64 -10.22 3.24
C ILE A 119 -7.38 -10.73 2.56
N LEU A 120 -7.47 -11.78 1.76
CA LEU A 120 -6.34 -12.23 0.96
C LEU A 120 -5.84 -11.10 0.05
N SER A 121 -6.78 -10.36 -0.55
CA SER A 121 -6.45 -9.16 -1.31
C SER A 121 -5.78 -8.10 -0.46
N SER A 122 -6.39 -7.75 0.67
CA SER A 122 -5.98 -6.60 1.48
C SER A 122 -4.69 -6.81 2.28
N ILE A 123 -4.46 -8.03 2.76
CA ILE A 123 -3.30 -8.38 3.59
C ILE A 123 -2.12 -8.83 2.73
N ILE A 124 -2.36 -9.47 1.58
CA ILE A 124 -1.29 -10.12 0.82
C ILE A 124 -1.12 -9.49 -0.56
N ILE A 125 -2.15 -9.53 -1.40
CA ILE A 125 -2.00 -9.19 -2.83
C ILE A 125 -1.70 -7.69 -3.01
N ILE A 126 -2.45 -6.81 -2.36
CA ILE A 126 -2.27 -5.36 -2.46
C ILE A 126 -0.88 -4.95 -1.94
N PRO A 127 -0.43 -5.37 -0.74
CA PRO A 127 0.95 -5.12 -0.30
C PRO A 127 2.01 -5.59 -1.29
N ILE A 128 1.85 -6.76 -1.91
CA ILE A 128 2.80 -7.23 -2.92
C ILE A 128 2.83 -6.29 -4.14
N ILE A 129 1.67 -5.90 -4.68
CA ILE A 129 1.57 -4.99 -5.82
C ILE A 129 2.26 -3.65 -5.50
N GLU A 130 1.91 -3.07 -4.36
CA GLU A 130 2.38 -1.76 -3.94
C GLU A 130 3.89 -1.77 -3.69
N GLU A 131 4.40 -2.79 -2.99
CA GLU A 131 5.82 -2.89 -2.72
C GLU A 131 6.62 -3.14 -4.01
N LEU A 132 6.13 -4.01 -4.91
CA LEU A 132 6.76 -4.23 -6.23
C LEU A 132 6.86 -2.93 -7.02
N PHE A 133 5.81 -2.12 -7.02
CA PHE A 133 5.78 -0.87 -7.77
C PHE A 133 6.56 0.26 -7.09
N PHE A 134 6.26 0.58 -5.84
CA PHE A 134 6.83 1.76 -5.16
C PHE A 134 8.26 1.53 -4.66
N ARG A 135 8.60 0.31 -4.22
CA ARG A 135 9.95 -0.01 -3.74
C ARG A 135 10.80 -0.60 -4.84
N ASN A 136 10.42 -1.74 -5.41
CA ASN A 136 11.31 -2.41 -6.34
C ASN A 136 11.52 -1.63 -7.63
N TYR A 137 10.45 -1.01 -8.15
CA TYR A 137 10.53 -0.19 -9.35
C TYR A 137 10.88 1.26 -9.02
N LEU A 138 9.94 2.03 -8.44
CA LEU A 138 10.05 3.49 -8.34
C LEU A 138 11.25 3.93 -7.50
N GLN A 139 11.41 3.43 -6.27
CA GLN A 139 12.53 3.84 -5.41
C GLN A 139 13.88 3.50 -6.06
N ASN A 140 14.05 2.31 -6.62
CA ASN A 140 15.29 1.93 -7.31
C ASN A 140 15.57 2.78 -8.55
N GLU A 141 14.54 3.20 -9.30
CA GLU A 141 14.71 4.15 -10.40
C GLU A 141 15.11 5.54 -9.89
N LEU A 142 14.52 6.01 -8.79
CA LEU A 142 14.85 7.31 -8.20
C LEU A 142 16.27 7.36 -7.63
N VAL A 143 16.81 6.26 -7.11
CA VAL A 143 18.21 6.18 -6.61
C VAL A 143 19.23 6.43 -7.73
N LYS A 144 18.88 6.24 -9.00
CA LYS A 144 19.76 6.57 -10.13
C LYS A 144 19.97 8.07 -10.33
N PHE A 145 19.05 8.90 -9.82
CA PHE A 145 19.05 10.35 -10.02
C PHE A 145 19.19 11.14 -8.71
N TYR A 146 18.87 10.53 -7.57
CA TYR A 146 18.83 11.19 -6.27
C TYR A 146 19.60 10.39 -5.21
N LYS A 147 19.99 11.07 -4.11
CA LYS A 147 20.59 10.41 -2.95
C LYS A 147 19.58 9.43 -2.31
N PRO A 148 20.03 8.33 -1.68
CA PRO A 148 19.12 7.31 -1.14
C PRO A 148 18.01 7.83 -0.24
N PHE A 149 18.31 8.78 0.65
CA PHE A 149 17.32 9.40 1.52
C PHE A 149 16.22 10.12 0.71
N ASN A 150 16.59 10.92 -0.29
CA ASN A 150 15.65 11.64 -1.14
C ASN A 150 14.81 10.69 -1.97
N SER A 151 15.38 9.58 -2.45
CA SER A 151 14.65 8.54 -3.19
C SER A 151 13.61 7.85 -2.31
N ILE A 152 13.95 7.54 -1.05
CA ILE A 152 13.01 7.00 -0.05
C ILE A 152 11.90 8.02 0.23
N LEU A 153 12.26 9.27 0.51
CA LEU A 153 11.28 10.30 0.83
C LEU A 153 10.30 10.52 -0.32
N LEU A 154 10.81 10.66 -1.55
CA LEU A 154 9.97 10.89 -2.72
C LEU A 154 9.10 9.68 -3.08
N SER A 155 9.64 8.44 -2.99
CA SER A 155 8.83 7.24 -3.22
C SER A 155 7.75 7.06 -2.14
N SER A 156 8.02 7.48 -0.90
CA SER A 156 7.06 7.44 0.21
C SER A 156 5.93 8.46 0.04
N ILE A 157 6.26 9.68 -0.41
CA ILE A 157 5.25 10.70 -0.73
C ILE A 157 4.33 10.22 -1.87
N LEU A 158 4.91 9.64 -2.93
CA LEU A 158 4.13 9.11 -4.05
C LEU A 158 3.27 7.91 -3.63
N PHE A 159 3.79 7.03 -2.76
CA PHE A 159 3.01 5.94 -2.16
C PHE A 159 1.86 6.46 -1.27
N ALA A 160 2.11 7.48 -0.44
CA ALA A 160 1.06 8.11 0.35
C ALA A 160 -0.04 8.72 -0.53
N SER A 161 0.34 9.32 -1.67
CA SER A 161 -0.61 10.00 -2.54
C SER A 161 -1.71 9.10 -3.12
N ILE A 162 -1.44 7.80 -3.32
CA ILE A 162 -2.46 6.87 -3.82
C ILE A 162 -3.56 6.55 -2.78
N HIS A 163 -3.33 6.89 -1.52
CA HIS A 163 -4.28 6.72 -0.41
C HIS A 163 -5.15 7.97 -0.17
N ILE A 164 -4.97 9.02 -0.97
CA ILE A 164 -5.87 10.18 -0.94
C ILE A 164 -7.19 9.76 -1.59
N ASN A 165 -8.30 9.91 -0.86
CA ASN A 165 -9.63 9.65 -1.39
C ASN A 165 -10.06 10.79 -2.34
N ILE A 166 -9.53 10.82 -3.55
CA ILE A 166 -9.85 11.86 -4.55
C ILE A 166 -11.34 11.87 -4.91
N VAL A 167 -12.03 10.73 -4.82
CA VAL A 167 -13.47 10.64 -5.09
C VAL A 167 -14.26 11.56 -4.17
N SER A 168 -13.86 11.72 -2.90
CA SER A 168 -14.52 12.65 -1.97
C SER A 168 -14.52 14.11 -2.42
N ILE A 169 -13.64 14.51 -3.33
CA ILE A 169 -13.62 15.87 -3.89
C ILE A 169 -14.82 16.09 -4.85
N PHE A 170 -15.32 15.02 -5.47
CA PHE A 170 -16.39 15.08 -6.46
C PHE A 170 -17.78 14.75 -5.90
N PHE A 171 -17.85 14.16 -4.70
CA PHE A 171 -19.09 13.73 -4.07
C PHE A 171 -19.24 14.37 -2.70
N GLU A 172 -20.14 15.35 -2.58
CA GLU A 172 -20.41 16.11 -1.34
C GLU A 172 -20.81 15.22 -0.15
N SER A 173 -21.25 13.99 -0.39
CA SER A 173 -21.61 13.02 0.65
C SER A 173 -20.41 12.30 1.28
N MET A 174 -19.19 12.56 0.83
CA MET A 174 -17.97 11.92 1.34
C MET A 174 -17.04 12.94 1.97
N ASP A 175 -16.65 12.71 3.23
CA ASP A 175 -15.67 13.56 3.90
C ASP A 175 -14.27 13.41 3.30
N PHE A 176 -13.69 14.53 2.89
CA PHE A 176 -12.29 14.57 2.45
C PHE A 176 -11.35 14.55 3.66
N SER A 177 -10.47 13.55 3.72
CA SER A 177 -9.43 13.44 4.75
C SER A 177 -8.11 13.00 4.15
N LEU A 178 -7.02 13.62 4.61
CA LEU A 178 -5.64 13.23 4.28
C LEU A 178 -5.06 12.22 5.27
N HIS A 179 -5.85 11.77 6.25
CA HIS A 179 -5.41 10.93 7.35
C HIS A 179 -4.76 9.62 6.86
N HIS A 180 -5.42 8.90 5.94
CA HIS A 180 -4.88 7.65 5.38
C HIS A 180 -3.55 7.88 4.65
N ALA A 181 -3.45 8.94 3.84
CA ALA A 181 -2.22 9.31 3.16
C ALA A 181 -1.11 9.70 4.16
N TYR A 182 -1.46 10.40 5.24
CA TYR A 182 -0.54 10.76 6.31
C TYR A 182 0.05 9.52 7.00
N ILE A 183 -0.79 8.54 7.39
CA ILE A 183 -0.29 7.27 7.95
C ILE A 183 0.54 6.50 6.92
N ALA A 184 0.07 6.43 5.67
CA ALA A 184 0.76 5.76 4.57
C ALA A 184 2.15 6.34 4.28
N LEU A 185 2.36 7.65 4.49
CA LEU A 185 3.67 8.29 4.34
C LEU A 185 4.73 7.68 5.27
N PHE A 186 4.40 7.48 6.54
CA PHE A 186 5.34 6.92 7.53
C PHE A 186 5.60 5.44 7.27
N GLY A 187 4.55 4.66 6.99
CA GLY A 187 4.72 3.27 6.63
C GLY A 187 5.52 3.10 5.33
N GLY A 188 5.31 3.99 4.37
CA GLY A 188 6.10 4.07 3.14
C GLY A 188 7.58 4.35 3.41
N PHE A 189 7.87 5.25 4.34
CA PHE A 189 9.23 5.56 4.76
C PHE A 189 9.92 4.36 5.42
N ILE A 190 9.25 3.66 6.34
CA ILE A 190 9.76 2.45 6.99
C ILE A 190 10.07 1.38 5.95
N SER A 191 9.11 1.08 5.06
CA SER A 191 9.27 0.13 3.97
C SER A 191 10.43 0.51 3.03
N GLY A 192 10.61 1.80 2.73
CA GLY A 192 11.72 2.30 1.91
C GLY A 192 13.09 2.13 2.57
N VAL A 193 13.19 2.33 3.89
CA VAL A 193 14.40 2.06 4.68
C VAL A 193 14.70 0.56 4.72
N LEU A 194 13.69 -0.30 4.88
CA LEU A 194 13.84 -1.76 4.87
C LEU A 194 14.43 -2.23 3.53
N LEU A 195 13.91 -1.76 2.39
CA LEU A 195 14.49 -2.05 1.08
C LEU A 195 15.95 -1.58 1.01
N TYR A 196 16.22 -0.35 1.43
CA TYR A 196 17.56 0.23 1.33
C TYR A 196 18.60 -0.52 2.17
N LYS A 197 18.24 -0.98 3.37
CA LYS A 197 19.14 -1.70 4.29
C LYS A 197 19.29 -3.17 3.94
N SER A 198 18.20 -3.84 3.60
CA SER A 198 18.21 -5.28 3.33
C SER A 198 18.62 -5.64 1.90
N LYS A 199 18.56 -4.67 0.97
CA LYS A 199 18.76 -4.89 -0.48
C LYS A 199 17.79 -5.92 -1.08
N SER A 200 16.68 -6.18 -0.39
CA SER A 200 15.63 -7.07 -0.83
C SER A 200 14.27 -6.40 -0.61
N ILE A 201 13.33 -6.67 -1.51
CA ILE A 201 11.94 -6.27 -1.34
C ILE A 201 11.20 -7.17 -0.33
N GLY A 202 11.69 -8.39 -0.08
CA GLY A 202 11.03 -9.35 0.81
C GLY A 202 10.70 -8.77 2.18
N PRO A 203 11.65 -8.15 2.90
CA PRO A 203 11.39 -7.47 4.17
C PRO A 203 10.31 -6.39 4.08
N SER A 204 10.32 -5.55 3.03
CA SER A 204 9.29 -4.52 2.84
C SER A 204 7.89 -5.11 2.62
N ILE A 205 7.77 -6.19 1.84
CA ILE A 205 6.52 -6.95 1.67
C ILE A 205 6.05 -7.50 3.03
N ILE A 206 6.93 -8.17 3.77
CA ILE A 206 6.57 -8.75 5.07
C ILE A 206 6.15 -7.68 6.07
N PHE A 207 6.86 -6.55 6.14
CA PHE A 207 6.46 -5.41 6.97
C PHE A 207 5.03 -4.96 6.65
N HIS A 208 4.73 -4.76 5.37
CA HIS A 208 3.43 -4.27 4.93
C HIS A 208 2.31 -5.31 5.15
N VAL A 209 2.57 -6.59 4.90
CA VAL A 209 1.64 -7.69 5.21
C VAL A 209 1.29 -7.70 6.70
N PHE A 210 2.28 -7.58 7.59
CA PHE A 210 2.06 -7.60 9.03
C PHE A 210 1.41 -6.31 9.55
N TRP A 211 1.71 -5.16 8.94
CA TRP A 211 0.97 -3.93 9.21
C TRP A 211 -0.51 -4.12 8.86
N ASN A 212 -0.84 -4.53 7.63
CA ASN A 212 -2.24 -4.71 7.24
C ASN A 212 -2.92 -5.77 8.08
N LEU A 213 -2.28 -6.92 8.30
CA LEU A 213 -2.82 -7.97 9.16
C LEU A 213 -3.16 -7.45 10.55
N THR A 214 -2.21 -6.76 11.19
CA THR A 214 -2.42 -6.23 12.55
C THR A 214 -3.59 -5.23 12.54
N SER A 215 -3.61 -4.31 11.56
CA SER A 215 -4.70 -3.33 11.41
C SER A 215 -6.08 -3.93 11.14
N TYR A 216 -6.16 -5.15 10.60
CA TYR A 216 -7.43 -5.86 10.41
C TYR A 216 -7.90 -6.60 11.67
N VAL A 217 -6.99 -6.94 12.58
CA VAL A 217 -7.33 -7.74 13.77
C VAL A 217 -7.38 -6.93 15.05
N THR A 218 -6.95 -5.66 15.03
CA THR A 218 -7.00 -4.69 16.14
C THR A 218 -7.83 -3.48 15.76
#